data_AF-A0A953BNE2-F1
#
_entry.id   AF-A0A953BNE2-F1
#
_cell.length_a   1.000
_cell.length_b   1.000
_cell.length_c   1.000
_cell.angle_alpha   90.00
_cell.angle_beta   90.00
_cell.angle_gamma   90.00
#
_symmetry.space_group_name_H-M   'P 1'
#
loop_
_entity.id
_entity.type
_entity.pdbx_description
1 polymer ?
#
loop_
_entity_poly.entity_id
_entity_poly.type
_entity_poly.pdbx_seq_one_letter_code
_entity_poly.pdbx_strand_id
1 'polypeptide(L)'
;MSEFKDLSGAGLDARLVAVNVGNTRTRFGLFDAGRLERSQACVNTDLEAVVAGILSLSGSGGPSATGIPVVVATVNAPVADRLVGALADSIPRDRIFRLGSDLAILMPMALDDDSTVGQDRLLAAMGAYSRAGQACVVIDAGTAVTVDFVDGEGTFQGGAIAPGLTMMLDSLHRGTAALPKMEFLVPDPARGVIGKDTRHAMTIGVRAAVTGMARVLIDSYAEVFGAYPQVVATGGDAAIFENDPLVEHIVPDLVLLGIAEACRRTLMDDPQDQVDRERSARAARGGGFESRLGRHEGTSGSEGGSHDDPNPRE
;
A
#
# COMPACT_ATOMS: atom_id res chain seq x y z
N MET A 1 -7.51 3.54 -20.88
CA MET A 1 -7.30 3.05 -19.50
C MET A 1 -7.26 1.55 -19.56
N SER A 2 -6.11 0.93 -19.26
CA SER A 2 -6.01 -0.53 -19.11
C SER A 2 -6.96 -0.95 -17.97
N GLU A 3 -7.74 -2.02 -18.12
CA GLU A 3 -8.46 -2.60 -16.98
C GLU A 3 -7.43 -3.06 -15.94
N PHE A 4 -7.66 -2.71 -14.67
CA PHE A 4 -6.94 -3.30 -13.54
C PHE A 4 -7.40 -4.76 -13.44
N LYS A 5 -6.64 -5.65 -14.08
CA LYS A 5 -7.07 -7.03 -14.40
C LYS A 5 -7.61 -7.76 -13.18
N ASP A 6 -8.69 -8.51 -13.36
CA ASP A 6 -9.22 -9.37 -12.31
C ASP A 6 -8.30 -10.58 -12.02
N LEU A 7 -8.38 -11.20 -10.83
CA LEU A 7 -7.68 -12.46 -10.52
C LEU A 7 -8.39 -13.68 -11.17
N SER A 8 -9.38 -13.46 -12.04
CA SER A 8 -10.04 -14.53 -12.77
C SER A 8 -8.99 -15.31 -13.60
N GLY A 9 -8.78 -16.57 -13.23
CA GLY A 9 -7.75 -17.44 -13.83
C GLY A 9 -6.42 -17.53 -13.06
N ALA A 10 -6.25 -16.84 -11.92
CA ALA A 10 -5.04 -16.91 -11.09
C ALA A 10 -5.03 -18.06 -10.06
N GLY A 11 -6.12 -18.83 -9.96
CA GLY A 11 -6.19 -20.12 -9.24
C GLY A 11 -6.56 -20.06 -7.75
N LEU A 12 -7.16 -18.97 -7.25
CA LEU A 12 -7.90 -19.04 -5.98
C LEU A 12 -9.33 -19.55 -6.27
N ASP A 13 -9.52 -20.86 -6.39
CA ASP A 13 -10.85 -21.45 -6.65
C ASP A 13 -11.77 -21.51 -5.41
N ALA A 14 -11.39 -20.80 -4.34
CA ALA A 14 -12.09 -20.81 -3.05
C ALA A 14 -12.78 -19.46 -2.75
N ARG A 15 -13.87 -19.54 -1.99
CA ARG A 15 -14.51 -18.37 -1.38
C ARG A 15 -13.83 -17.99 -0.08
N LEU A 16 -13.67 -16.69 0.17
CA LEU A 16 -13.22 -16.17 1.46
C LEU A 16 -13.83 -14.79 1.74
N VAL A 17 -13.94 -14.42 3.02
CA VAL A 17 -14.21 -13.04 3.43
C VAL A 17 -12.89 -12.43 3.89
N ALA A 18 -12.37 -11.48 3.12
CA ALA A 18 -11.20 -10.71 3.50
C ALA A 18 -11.63 -9.56 4.42
N VAL A 19 -10.89 -9.33 5.50
CA VAL A 19 -11.17 -8.29 6.49
C VAL A 19 -9.88 -7.54 6.79
N ASN A 20 -9.86 -6.24 6.50
CA ASN A 20 -8.80 -5.33 6.89
C ASN A 20 -9.27 -4.45 8.05
N VAL A 21 -8.69 -4.67 9.23
CA VAL A 21 -8.92 -3.85 10.42
C VAL A 21 -7.84 -2.76 10.50
N GLY A 22 -8.16 -1.59 9.94
CA GLY A 22 -7.31 -0.40 10.00
C GLY A 22 -7.48 0.38 11.32
N ASN A 23 -6.86 1.56 11.38
CA ASN A 23 -6.91 2.41 12.58
C ASN A 23 -8.32 2.97 12.87
N THR A 24 -8.99 3.52 11.86
CA THR A 24 -10.29 4.19 12.01
C THR A 24 -11.46 3.35 11.54
N ARG A 25 -11.26 2.51 10.52
CA ARG A 25 -12.33 1.76 9.84
C ARG A 25 -11.90 0.32 9.61
N THR A 26 -12.88 -0.57 9.57
CA THR A 26 -12.73 -1.95 9.14
C THR A 26 -13.39 -2.10 7.78
N ARG A 27 -12.62 -2.54 6.80
CA ARG A 27 -13.10 -2.84 5.45
C ARG A 27 -13.11 -4.35 5.26
N PHE A 28 -14.16 -4.87 4.66
CA PHE A 28 -14.31 -6.31 4.45
C PHE A 28 -15.03 -6.61 3.14
N GLY A 29 -14.78 -7.77 2.57
CA GLY A 29 -15.38 -8.15 1.29
C GLY A 29 -15.35 -9.64 1.01
N LEU A 30 -16.32 -10.11 0.23
CA LEU A 30 -16.46 -11.50 -0.21
C LEU A 30 -15.71 -11.68 -1.52
N PHE A 31 -14.77 -12.61 -1.51
CA PHE A 31 -14.13 -13.13 -2.70
C PHE A 31 -14.77 -14.45 -3.11
N ASP A 32 -14.96 -14.63 -4.42
CA ASP A 32 -15.40 -15.87 -5.06
C ASP A 32 -14.52 -16.13 -6.29
N ALA A 33 -13.86 -17.28 -6.33
CA ALA A 33 -12.94 -17.63 -7.42
C ALA A 33 -11.89 -16.53 -7.74
N GLY A 34 -11.36 -15.86 -6.71
CA GLY A 34 -10.40 -14.74 -6.84
C GLY A 34 -11.01 -13.37 -7.14
N ARG A 35 -12.30 -13.30 -7.48
CA ARG A 35 -13.00 -12.02 -7.76
C ARG A 35 -13.62 -11.43 -6.51
N LEU A 36 -13.46 -10.11 -6.32
CA LEU A 36 -14.17 -9.38 -5.27
C LEU A 36 -15.62 -9.13 -5.68
N GLU A 37 -16.56 -9.81 -5.04
CA GLU A 37 -18.00 -9.71 -5.38
C GLU A 37 -18.67 -8.51 -4.71
N ARG A 38 -18.36 -8.30 -3.43
CA ARG A 38 -18.96 -7.24 -2.59
C ARG A 38 -17.94 -6.81 -1.55
N SER A 39 -17.90 -5.50 -1.27
CA SER A 39 -17.11 -4.93 -0.18
C SER A 39 -17.91 -3.87 0.59
N GLN A 40 -17.55 -3.68 1.85
CA GLN A 40 -18.11 -2.66 2.73
C GLN A 40 -17.02 -2.14 3.68
N ALA A 41 -17.19 -0.91 4.18
CA ALA A 41 -16.35 -0.36 5.21
C ALA A 41 -17.16 0.34 6.32
N CYS A 42 -16.96 -0.09 7.56
CA CYS A 42 -17.62 0.46 8.75
C CYS A 42 -16.58 1.14 9.66
N VAL A 43 -17.03 2.10 10.47
CA VAL A 43 -16.17 2.70 11.51
C VAL A 43 -15.90 1.69 12.62
N ASN A 44 -14.69 1.67 13.16
CA ASN A 44 -14.29 0.68 14.18
C ASN A 44 -15.09 0.79 15.48
N THR A 45 -15.72 1.95 15.73
CA THR A 45 -16.58 2.17 16.90
C THR A 45 -17.93 1.44 16.79
N ASP A 46 -18.35 1.07 15.59
CA ASP A 46 -19.59 0.34 15.33
C ASP A 46 -19.28 -1.14 15.06
N LEU A 47 -18.86 -1.84 16.11
CA LEU A 47 -18.46 -3.25 16.03
C LEU A 47 -19.64 -4.14 15.60
N GLU A 48 -20.86 -3.80 16.01
CA GLU A 48 -22.07 -4.55 15.65
C GLU A 48 -22.30 -4.51 14.13
N ALA A 49 -22.19 -3.33 13.50
CA ALA A 49 -22.30 -3.23 12.05
C ALA A 49 -21.18 -3.99 11.31
N VAL A 50 -19.95 -4.00 11.84
CA VAL A 50 -18.83 -4.77 11.27
C VAL A 50 -19.15 -6.27 11.31
N VAL A 51 -19.55 -6.79 12.48
CA VAL A 51 -19.87 -8.22 12.66
C VAL A 51 -21.06 -8.62 11.78
N ALA A 52 -22.15 -7.86 11.80
CA ALA A 52 -23.33 -8.13 10.98
C ALA A 52 -22.99 -8.16 9.48
N GLY A 53 -22.17 -7.22 9.01
CA GLY A 53 -21.72 -7.18 7.62
C GLY A 53 -20.88 -8.40 7.23
N ILE A 54 -19.92 -8.80 8.08
CA ILE A 54 -19.10 -10.00 7.83
C ILE A 54 -19.96 -11.26 7.82
N LEU A 55 -20.88 -11.43 8.77
CA LEU A 55 -21.79 -12.59 8.83
C LEU A 55 -22.73 -12.66 7.62
N SER A 56 -23.19 -11.50 7.13
CA SER A 56 -23.97 -11.42 5.90
C SER A 56 -23.18 -11.89 4.68
N LEU A 57 -21.89 -11.55 4.60
CA LEU A 57 -21.01 -11.99 3.50
C LEU A 57 -20.58 -13.45 3.62
N SER A 58 -20.36 -13.97 4.83
CA SER A 58 -19.95 -15.36 5.06
C SER A 58 -21.07 -16.38 4.88
N GLY A 59 -22.31 -15.91 4.64
CA GLY A 59 -23.49 -16.76 4.48
C GLY A 59 -24.01 -17.36 5.79
N SER A 60 -23.55 -16.86 6.95
CA SER A 60 -23.84 -17.42 8.29
C SER A 60 -25.26 -17.12 8.81
N GLY A 61 -26.21 -16.81 7.93
CA GLY A 61 -27.61 -16.52 8.27
C GLY A 61 -28.57 -17.71 8.19
N GLY A 62 -28.09 -18.93 7.91
CA GLY A 62 -28.95 -20.11 7.75
C GLY A 62 -28.28 -21.46 8.06
N PRO A 63 -29.07 -22.53 8.30
CA PRO A 63 -28.62 -23.81 8.86
C PRO A 63 -27.74 -24.69 7.93
N SER A 64 -27.39 -24.23 6.72
CA SER A 64 -26.56 -24.97 5.74
C SER A 64 -25.26 -24.24 5.36
N ALA A 65 -24.86 -23.21 6.11
CA ALA A 65 -23.64 -22.44 5.86
C ALA A 65 -22.39 -23.26 6.25
N THR A 66 -21.88 -24.05 5.33
CA THR A 66 -20.49 -24.54 5.40
C THR A 66 -19.58 -23.32 5.29
N GLY A 67 -19.09 -22.86 6.44
CA GLY A 67 -18.61 -21.49 6.66
C GLY A 67 -17.48 -21.07 5.72
N ILE A 68 -17.73 -20.01 4.95
CA ILE A 68 -16.72 -19.31 4.17
C ILE A 68 -15.64 -18.81 5.15
N PRO A 69 -14.35 -19.13 4.94
CA PRO A 69 -13.29 -18.68 5.83
C PRO A 69 -13.21 -17.16 5.87
N VAL A 70 -12.96 -16.63 7.06
CA VAL A 70 -12.72 -15.19 7.30
C VAL A 70 -11.24 -15.00 7.52
N VAL A 71 -10.62 -14.10 6.76
CA VAL A 71 -9.19 -13.80 6.87
C VAL A 71 -9.01 -12.35 7.28
N VAL A 72 -8.40 -12.15 8.45
CA VAL A 72 -8.23 -10.86 9.10
C VAL A 72 -6.78 -10.39 8.96
N ALA A 73 -6.57 -9.24 8.34
CA ALA A 73 -5.36 -8.45 8.45
C ALA A 73 -5.60 -7.27 9.40
N THR A 74 -4.57 -6.82 10.11
CA THR A 74 -4.74 -5.70 11.03
C THR A 74 -3.47 -4.90 11.30
N VAL A 75 -3.67 -3.60 11.52
CA VAL A 75 -2.71 -2.69 12.16
C VAL A 75 -3.22 -2.14 13.49
N ASN A 76 -4.37 -2.63 13.96
CA ASN A 76 -5.02 -2.27 15.20
C ASN A 76 -5.47 -3.54 15.95
N ALA A 77 -4.51 -4.19 16.60
CA ALA A 77 -4.72 -5.47 17.30
C ALA A 77 -5.88 -5.44 18.32
N PRO A 78 -6.05 -4.41 19.17
CA PRO A 78 -7.19 -4.36 20.10
C PRO A 78 -8.57 -4.37 19.43
N VAL A 79 -8.71 -3.76 18.24
CA VAL A 79 -9.96 -3.84 17.47
C VAL A 79 -10.13 -5.23 16.85
N ALA A 80 -9.06 -5.77 16.26
CA ALA A 80 -9.09 -7.11 15.66
C ALA A 80 -9.40 -8.21 16.69
N ASP A 81 -8.88 -8.11 17.92
CA ASP A 81 -9.16 -9.04 19.02
C ASP A 81 -10.63 -9.04 19.42
N ARG A 82 -11.22 -7.86 19.58
CA ARG A 82 -12.65 -7.73 19.86
C ARG A 82 -13.50 -8.27 18.71
N LEU A 83 -13.12 -7.98 17.47
CA LEU A 83 -13.82 -8.46 16.28
C LEU A 83 -13.78 -9.98 16.18
N VAL A 84 -12.60 -10.59 16.29
CA VAL A 84 -12.45 -12.05 16.24
C VAL A 84 -13.17 -12.73 17.40
N GLY A 85 -13.16 -12.12 18.59
CA GLY A 85 -13.95 -12.57 19.73
C GLY A 85 -15.44 -12.63 19.42
N ALA A 86 -16.00 -11.55 18.87
CA ALA A 86 -17.42 -11.47 18.51
C ALA A 86 -17.81 -12.40 17.34
N LEU A 87 -16.93 -12.57 16.35
CA LEU A 87 -17.18 -13.50 15.23
C LEU A 87 -17.17 -14.96 15.68
N ALA A 88 -16.39 -15.31 16.70
CA ALA A 88 -16.30 -16.69 17.21
C ALA A 88 -17.61 -17.23 17.81
N ASP A 89 -18.58 -16.36 18.10
CA ASP A 89 -19.92 -16.77 18.56
C ASP A 89 -20.78 -17.34 17.42
N SER A 90 -20.45 -17.02 16.17
CA SER A 90 -21.23 -17.38 14.97
C SER A 90 -20.43 -18.10 13.88
N ILE A 91 -19.09 -18.04 13.95
CA ILE A 91 -18.17 -18.66 12.99
C ILE A 91 -17.21 -19.57 13.77
N PRO A 92 -17.06 -20.86 13.37
CA PRO A 92 -16.07 -21.75 13.96
C PRO A 92 -14.66 -21.15 13.95
N ARG A 93 -13.91 -21.30 15.05
CA ARG A 93 -12.58 -20.69 15.19
C ARG A 93 -11.57 -21.17 14.16
N ASP A 94 -11.68 -22.42 13.71
CA ASP A 94 -10.86 -23.01 12.63
C ASP A 94 -11.20 -22.45 11.23
N ARG A 95 -12.13 -21.48 11.15
CA ARG A 95 -12.51 -20.75 9.94
C ARG A 95 -12.19 -19.27 10.02
N ILE A 96 -11.56 -18.81 11.09
CA ILE A 96 -11.10 -17.43 11.25
C ILE A 96 -9.57 -17.45 11.29
N PHE A 97 -8.95 -16.86 10.29
CA PHE A 97 -7.49 -16.81 10.15
C PHE A 97 -6.99 -15.38 10.29
N ARG A 98 -5.80 -15.21 10.83
CA ARG A 98 -5.09 -13.94 10.92
C ARG A 98 -3.83 -13.95 10.06
N LEU A 99 -3.69 -12.94 9.21
CA LEU A 99 -2.43 -12.72 8.51
C LEU A 99 -1.33 -12.28 9.49
N GLY A 100 -0.12 -12.77 9.26
CA GLY A 100 1.04 -12.62 10.14
C GLY A 100 1.05 -13.57 11.35
N SER A 101 -0.02 -14.33 11.61
CA SER A 101 -0.06 -15.30 12.72
C SER A 101 -0.43 -16.71 12.24
N ASP A 102 -1.56 -16.85 11.56
CA ASP A 102 -2.04 -18.12 11.03
C ASP A 102 -1.63 -18.30 9.55
N LEU A 103 -1.54 -17.18 8.81
CA LEU A 103 -1.15 -17.15 7.40
C LEU A 103 -0.01 -16.15 7.20
N ALA A 104 1.04 -16.52 6.46
CA ALA A 104 2.16 -15.65 6.17
C ALA A 104 1.84 -14.63 5.07
N ILE A 105 2.45 -13.44 5.14
CA ILE A 105 2.41 -12.46 4.03
C ILE A 105 3.69 -12.64 3.22
N LEU A 106 3.61 -13.44 2.15
CA LEU A 106 4.76 -13.83 1.32
C LEU A 106 5.11 -12.75 0.28
N MET A 107 5.52 -11.57 0.76
CA MET A 107 6.07 -10.50 -0.08
C MET A 107 7.57 -10.36 0.19
N PRO A 108 8.44 -10.49 -0.83
CA PRO A 108 9.86 -10.18 -0.68
C PRO A 108 10.04 -8.72 -0.24
N MET A 109 11.01 -8.48 0.65
CA MET A 109 11.30 -7.16 1.20
C MET A 109 12.80 -6.88 1.14
N ALA A 110 13.16 -5.70 0.65
CA ALA A 110 14.51 -5.15 0.68
C ALA A 110 14.55 -3.99 1.69
N LEU A 111 14.58 -4.34 2.97
CA LEU A 111 14.58 -3.41 4.10
C LEU A 111 15.73 -3.76 5.04
N ASP A 112 16.09 -2.83 5.92
CA ASP A 112 17.07 -3.06 6.98
C ASP A 112 16.56 -4.16 7.94
N ASP A 113 17.48 -4.95 8.51
CA ASP A 113 17.17 -6.19 9.24
C ASP A 113 16.19 -6.03 10.43
N ASP A 114 16.18 -4.86 11.09
CA ASP A 114 15.28 -4.56 12.22
C ASP A 114 14.00 -3.82 11.82
N SER A 115 13.74 -3.68 10.52
CA SER A 115 12.58 -2.95 10.02
C SER A 115 11.28 -3.69 10.30
N THR A 116 10.26 -2.95 10.76
CA THR A 116 8.89 -3.43 10.86
C THR A 116 8.00 -2.67 9.89
N VAL A 117 7.11 -3.39 9.21
CA VAL A 117 6.17 -2.81 8.24
C VAL A 117 4.76 -3.22 8.62
N GLY A 118 3.82 -2.27 8.53
CA GLY A 118 2.40 -2.54 8.71
C GLY A 118 1.90 -3.57 7.70
N GLN A 119 1.05 -4.51 8.16
CA GLN A 119 0.48 -5.53 7.28
C GLN A 119 -0.30 -4.92 6.13
N ASP A 120 -1.01 -3.82 6.38
CA ASP A 120 -1.79 -3.09 5.37
C ASP A 120 -0.93 -2.59 4.21
N ARG A 121 0.26 -2.02 4.48
CA ARG A 121 1.21 -1.59 3.45
C ARG A 121 1.71 -2.75 2.60
N LEU A 122 2.11 -3.86 3.24
CA LEU A 122 2.56 -5.06 2.51
C LEU A 122 1.44 -5.65 1.65
N LEU A 123 0.21 -5.70 2.18
CA LEU A 123 -0.94 -6.22 1.46
C LEU A 123 -1.38 -5.28 0.34
N ALA A 124 -1.34 -3.96 0.54
CA ALA A 124 -1.61 -2.99 -0.53
C ALA A 124 -0.60 -3.13 -1.67
N ALA A 125 0.69 -3.25 -1.35
CA ALA A 125 1.76 -3.49 -2.30
C ALA A 125 1.59 -4.82 -3.05
N MET A 126 1.26 -5.91 -2.33
CA MET A 126 0.98 -7.22 -2.91
C MET A 126 -0.26 -7.18 -3.83
N GLY A 127 -1.32 -6.51 -3.41
CA GLY A 127 -2.54 -6.29 -4.18
C GLY A 127 -2.29 -5.47 -5.45
N ALA A 128 -1.43 -4.45 -5.39
CA ALA A 128 -1.05 -3.67 -6.55
C ALA A 128 -0.19 -4.48 -7.52
N TYR A 129 0.88 -5.11 -7.03
CA TYR A 129 1.82 -5.85 -7.88
C TYR A 129 1.17 -7.05 -8.57
N SER A 130 0.33 -7.82 -7.86
CA SER A 130 -0.37 -8.98 -8.45
C SER A 130 -1.28 -8.61 -9.64
N ARG A 131 -1.68 -7.34 -9.74
CA ARG A 131 -2.58 -6.81 -10.76
C ARG A 131 -1.83 -6.05 -11.86
N ALA A 132 -0.79 -5.33 -11.46
CA ALA A 132 0.12 -4.63 -12.35
C ALA A 132 0.95 -5.60 -13.20
N GLY A 133 1.50 -6.65 -12.57
CA GLY A 133 2.49 -7.55 -13.18
C GLY A 133 3.81 -6.86 -13.54
N GLN A 134 4.07 -5.69 -12.96
CA GLN A 134 5.25 -4.85 -13.20
C GLN A 134 5.50 -3.96 -11.97
N ALA A 135 6.61 -3.23 -12.00
CA ALA A 135 6.99 -2.27 -10.98
C ALA A 135 5.85 -1.28 -10.68
N CYS A 136 5.57 -1.04 -9.40
CA CYS A 136 4.44 -0.19 -9.00
C CYS A 136 4.72 0.64 -7.75
N VAL A 137 3.99 1.74 -7.63
CA VAL A 137 3.97 2.62 -6.46
C VAL A 137 2.54 2.69 -5.94
N VAL A 138 2.38 2.48 -4.64
CA VAL A 138 1.09 2.54 -3.97
C VAL A 138 1.02 3.79 -3.11
N ILE A 139 0.02 4.63 -3.37
CA ILE A 139 -0.31 5.78 -2.52
C ILE A 139 -1.54 5.42 -1.70
N ASP A 140 -1.39 5.13 -0.40
CA ASP A 140 -2.54 4.99 0.50
C ASP A 140 -2.83 6.31 1.19
N ALA A 141 -3.90 7.01 0.77
CA ALA A 141 -4.33 8.26 1.36
C ALA A 141 -5.48 8.01 2.36
N GLY A 142 -5.15 7.96 3.65
CA GLY A 142 -6.12 7.81 4.73
C GLY A 142 -5.72 8.57 5.99
N THR A 143 -5.83 7.92 7.16
CA THR A 143 -5.43 8.50 8.45
C THR A 143 -4.00 9.04 8.39
N ALA A 144 -3.08 8.24 7.85
CA ALA A 144 -1.79 8.67 7.36
C ALA A 144 -1.78 8.57 5.82
N VAL A 145 -0.84 9.24 5.17
CA VAL A 145 -0.51 8.97 3.76
C VAL A 145 0.73 8.10 3.72
N THR A 146 0.69 6.98 3.01
CA THR A 146 1.90 6.23 2.65
C THR A 146 2.16 6.29 1.15
N VAL A 147 3.43 6.24 0.77
CA VAL A 147 3.86 6.06 -0.62
C VAL A 147 4.85 4.90 -0.61
N ASP A 148 4.39 3.74 -1.06
CA ASP A 148 5.09 2.47 -0.99
C ASP A 148 5.64 2.06 -2.36
N PHE A 149 6.88 1.59 -2.38
CA PHE A 149 7.62 1.29 -3.60
C PHE A 149 7.77 -0.21 -3.80
N VAL A 150 7.44 -0.70 -5.00
CA VAL A 150 7.64 -2.08 -5.42
C VAL A 150 8.44 -2.10 -6.71
N ASP A 151 9.51 -2.90 -6.76
CA ASP A 151 10.32 -3.02 -7.97
C ASP A 151 9.70 -3.96 -9.02
N GLY A 152 10.37 -4.08 -10.18
CA GLY A 152 9.91 -4.92 -11.28
C GLY A 152 9.88 -6.43 -10.99
N GLU A 153 10.52 -6.88 -9.90
CA GLU A 153 10.52 -8.27 -9.46
C GLU A 153 9.45 -8.53 -8.39
N GLY A 154 8.72 -7.50 -7.95
CA GLY A 154 7.71 -7.60 -6.91
C GLY A 154 8.26 -7.55 -5.48
N THR A 155 9.47 -7.01 -5.31
CA THR A 155 10.07 -6.79 -3.98
C THR A 155 9.60 -5.46 -3.43
N PHE A 156 9.15 -5.46 -2.18
CA PHE A 156 8.83 -4.26 -1.43
C PHE A 156 10.12 -3.53 -1.02
N GLN A 157 10.28 -2.31 -1.50
CA GLN A 157 11.49 -1.48 -1.34
C GLN A 157 11.36 -0.46 -0.20
N GLY A 158 10.26 -0.50 0.56
CA GLY A 158 9.95 0.51 1.57
C GLY A 158 9.13 1.64 0.99
N GLY A 159 9.22 2.82 1.61
CA GLY A 159 8.40 3.96 1.22
C GLY A 159 8.45 5.12 2.20
N ALA A 160 7.57 6.10 1.99
CA ALA A 160 7.40 7.26 2.84
C ALA A 160 6.09 7.19 3.63
N ILE A 161 6.08 7.80 4.82
CA ILE A 161 4.87 8.00 5.65
C ILE A 161 4.76 9.48 6.00
N ALA A 162 3.58 10.05 5.79
CA ALA A 162 3.25 11.43 6.09
C ALA A 162 1.89 11.52 6.82
N PRO A 163 1.60 12.62 7.53
CA PRO A 163 0.27 12.82 8.10
C PRO A 163 -0.82 12.86 7.01
N GLY A 164 -1.99 12.29 7.29
CA GLY A 164 -3.17 12.40 6.43
C GLY A 164 -3.71 13.82 6.35
N LEU A 165 -4.59 14.10 5.38
CA LEU A 165 -5.16 15.44 5.16
C LEU A 165 -5.83 16.00 6.43
N THR A 166 -6.66 15.18 7.08
CA THR A 166 -7.34 15.56 8.33
C THR A 166 -6.34 15.78 9.47
N MET A 167 -5.29 14.95 9.57
CA MET A 167 -4.23 15.15 10.58
C MET A 167 -3.47 16.46 10.36
N MET A 168 -3.18 16.83 9.11
CA MET A 168 -2.54 18.11 8.78
C MET A 168 -3.42 19.30 9.18
N LEU A 169 -4.71 19.27 8.83
CA LEU A 169 -5.67 20.32 9.19
C LEU A 169 -5.84 20.46 10.70
N ASP A 170 -5.94 19.35 11.41
CA ASP A 170 -6.00 19.33 12.87
C ASP A 170 -4.73 19.90 13.50
N SER A 171 -3.56 19.63 12.91
CA SER A 171 -2.29 20.18 13.39
C SER A 171 -2.25 21.70 13.23
N LEU A 172 -2.69 22.23 12.08
CA LEU A 172 -2.80 23.68 11.83
C LEU A 172 -3.75 24.36 12.83
N HIS A 173 -4.90 23.76 13.11
CA HIS A 173 -5.86 24.28 14.08
C HIS A 173 -5.29 24.27 15.51
N ARG A 174 -4.64 23.18 15.93
CA ARG A 174 -4.03 23.10 17.27
C ARG A 174 -2.83 24.03 17.43
N GLY A 175 -2.05 24.22 16.37
CA GLY A 175 -0.83 25.02 16.38
C GLY A 175 -1.05 26.53 16.25
N THR A 176 -2.27 26.99 16.00
CA THR A 176 -2.54 28.42 15.75
C THR A 176 -3.87 28.87 16.38
N ALA A 177 -3.93 30.11 16.86
CA ALA A 177 -5.16 30.65 17.45
C ALA A 177 -6.23 31.03 16.40
N ALA A 178 -5.83 31.28 15.16
CA ALA A 178 -6.67 31.89 14.14
C ALA A 178 -7.20 30.91 13.08
N LEU A 179 -6.62 29.71 12.95
CA LEU A 179 -7.07 28.74 11.95
C LEU A 179 -8.24 27.91 12.50
N PRO A 180 -9.35 27.79 11.74
CA PRO A 180 -10.54 27.09 12.20
C PRO A 180 -10.35 25.57 12.22
N LYS A 181 -11.06 24.89 13.11
CA LYS A 181 -11.25 23.44 13.01
C LYS A 181 -12.09 23.13 11.78
N MET A 182 -11.65 22.17 10.98
CA MET A 182 -12.35 21.75 9.77
C MET A 182 -11.98 20.34 9.35
N GLU A 183 -12.90 19.69 8.65
CA GLU A 183 -12.66 18.44 7.94
C GLU A 183 -12.21 18.74 6.51
N PHE A 184 -11.47 17.81 5.91
CA PHE A 184 -11.08 17.94 4.52
C PHE A 184 -12.29 17.67 3.62
N LEU A 185 -12.49 18.56 2.65
CA LEU A 185 -13.42 18.37 1.54
C LEU A 185 -12.66 18.68 0.26
N VAL A 186 -12.83 17.85 -0.78
CA VAL A 186 -12.23 18.11 -2.09
C VAL A 186 -12.71 19.49 -2.57
N PRO A 187 -11.80 20.45 -2.85
CA PRO A 187 -12.18 21.77 -3.31
C PRO A 187 -13.01 21.72 -4.60
N ASP A 188 -14.05 22.55 -4.68
CA ASP A 188 -14.75 22.82 -5.94
C ASP A 188 -13.75 23.35 -6.98
N PRO A 189 -13.55 22.64 -8.11
CA PRO A 189 -12.63 23.06 -9.17
C PRO A 189 -12.88 24.49 -9.66
N ALA A 190 -14.13 24.99 -9.60
CA ALA A 190 -14.49 26.34 -10.02
C ALA A 190 -13.85 27.44 -9.15
N ARG A 191 -13.43 27.12 -7.92
CA ARG A 191 -12.75 28.08 -7.02
C ARG A 191 -11.29 28.32 -7.40
N GLY A 192 -10.72 27.49 -8.28
CA GLY A 192 -9.34 27.58 -8.74
C GLY A 192 -8.30 27.16 -7.69
N VAL A 193 -7.03 27.30 -8.04
CA VAL A 193 -5.88 26.83 -7.22
C VAL A 193 -5.34 27.87 -6.23
N ILE A 194 -5.93 29.07 -6.19
CA ILE A 194 -5.48 30.17 -5.31
C ILE A 194 -6.52 30.39 -4.22
N GLY A 195 -6.15 30.12 -2.97
CA GLY A 195 -7.00 30.33 -1.79
C GLY A 195 -7.51 31.76 -1.68
N LYS A 196 -8.82 31.93 -1.46
CA LYS A 196 -9.49 33.25 -1.33
C LYS A 196 -10.06 33.50 0.06
N ASP A 197 -10.02 32.49 0.92
CA ASP A 197 -10.35 32.56 2.33
C ASP A 197 -9.49 31.51 3.08
N THR A 198 -9.48 31.59 4.41
CA THR A 198 -8.66 30.73 5.26
C THR A 198 -8.92 29.24 5.05
N ARG A 199 -10.20 28.83 4.95
CA ARG A 199 -10.55 27.41 4.77
C ARG A 199 -10.07 26.93 3.41
N HIS A 200 -10.31 27.71 2.35
CA HIS A 200 -9.85 27.39 1.01
C HIS A 200 -8.31 27.29 0.93
N ALA A 201 -7.60 28.25 1.55
CA ALA A 201 -6.14 28.24 1.60
C ALA A 201 -5.59 27.02 2.34
N MET A 202 -6.18 26.65 3.47
CA MET A 202 -5.82 25.43 4.22
C MET A 202 -6.05 24.17 3.39
N THR A 203 -7.22 24.03 2.76
CA THR A 203 -7.55 22.85 1.93
C THR A 203 -6.61 22.70 0.74
N ILE A 204 -6.32 23.78 0.01
CA ILE A 204 -5.35 23.74 -1.10
C ILE A 204 -3.97 23.36 -0.58
N GLY A 205 -3.53 23.96 0.53
CA GLY A 205 -2.21 23.71 1.10
C GLY A 205 -2.00 22.24 1.46
N VAL A 206 -2.92 21.63 2.21
CA VAL A 206 -2.79 20.22 2.61
C VAL A 206 -2.93 19.26 1.42
N ARG A 207 -3.79 19.57 0.44
CA ARG A 207 -3.89 18.78 -0.80
C ARG A 207 -2.57 18.82 -1.58
N ALA A 208 -2.04 20.02 -1.80
CA ALA A 208 -0.78 20.22 -2.52
C ALA A 208 0.41 19.59 -1.80
N ALA A 209 0.40 19.58 -0.46
CA ALA A 209 1.42 18.87 0.32
C ALA A 209 1.42 17.37 -0.01
N VAL A 210 0.24 16.72 -0.03
CA VAL A 210 0.14 15.29 -0.33
C VAL A 210 0.44 14.98 -1.79
N THR A 211 -0.20 15.67 -2.75
CA THR A 211 -0.02 15.37 -4.17
C THR A 211 1.38 15.75 -4.66
N GLY A 212 1.93 16.86 -4.16
CA GLY A 212 3.30 17.28 -4.45
C GLY A 212 4.34 16.33 -3.88
N MET A 213 4.17 15.88 -2.63
CA MET A 213 5.03 14.87 -2.03
C MET A 213 5.01 13.56 -2.83
N ALA A 214 3.83 13.05 -3.18
CA ALA A 214 3.70 11.82 -3.97
C ALA A 214 4.43 11.95 -5.31
N ARG A 215 4.26 13.08 -6.01
CA ARG A 215 4.93 13.34 -7.27
C ARG A 215 6.45 13.33 -7.16
N VAL A 216 7.01 14.05 -6.18
CA VAL A 216 8.46 14.09 -5.93
C VAL A 216 8.99 12.68 -5.65
N LEU A 217 8.28 11.89 -4.84
CA LEU A 217 8.68 10.53 -4.52
C LEU A 217 8.64 9.58 -5.71
N ILE A 218 7.63 9.71 -6.59
CA ILE A 218 7.53 8.92 -7.82
C ILE A 218 8.64 9.31 -8.81
N ASP A 219 8.95 10.59 -8.94
CA ASP A 219 10.05 11.06 -9.78
C ASP A 219 11.40 10.52 -9.24
N SER A 220 11.64 10.59 -7.93
CA SER A 220 12.82 9.99 -7.30
C SER A 220 12.90 8.47 -7.49
N TYR A 221 11.78 7.76 -7.43
CA TYR A 221 11.73 6.35 -7.77
C TYR A 221 12.20 6.13 -9.22
N ALA A 222 11.67 6.90 -10.17
CA ALA A 222 12.00 6.77 -11.58
C ALA A 222 13.49 7.06 -11.86
N GLU A 223 14.09 8.00 -11.13
CA GLU A 223 15.54 8.27 -11.19
C GLU A 223 16.37 7.07 -10.71
N VAL A 224 15.96 6.41 -9.63
CA VAL A 224 16.68 5.26 -9.06
C VAL A 224 16.54 4.00 -9.92
N PHE A 225 15.33 3.72 -10.41
CA PHE A 225 15.02 2.49 -11.15
C PHE A 225 15.08 2.63 -12.67
N GLY A 226 15.26 3.86 -13.19
CA GLY A 226 15.42 4.15 -14.62
C GLY A 226 14.13 4.11 -15.44
N ALA A 227 12.96 3.97 -14.80
CA ALA A 227 11.65 3.96 -15.45
C ALA A 227 10.55 4.40 -14.47
N TYR A 228 9.49 5.01 -15.01
CA TYR A 228 8.30 5.29 -14.21
C TYR A 228 7.56 3.99 -13.86
N PRO A 229 7.13 3.83 -12.59
CA PRO A 229 6.33 2.71 -12.16
C PRO A 229 4.86 2.92 -12.52
N GLN A 230 4.07 1.85 -12.49
CA GLN A 230 2.62 2.01 -12.44
C GLN A 230 2.20 2.60 -11.08
N VAL A 231 1.36 3.63 -11.07
CA VAL A 231 0.92 4.27 -9.82
C VAL A 231 -0.53 3.94 -9.50
N VAL A 232 -0.75 3.40 -8.30
CA VAL A 232 -2.07 3.03 -7.77
C VAL A 232 -2.34 3.82 -6.49
N ALA A 233 -3.46 4.51 -6.42
CA ALA A 233 -3.93 5.15 -5.20
C ALA A 233 -5.03 4.32 -4.52
N THR A 234 -5.06 4.36 -3.19
CA THR A 234 -6.09 3.75 -2.34
C THR A 234 -6.30 4.62 -1.10
N GLY A 235 -7.19 4.18 -0.21
CA GLY A 235 -7.51 4.88 1.03
C GLY A 235 -8.76 5.74 0.94
N GLY A 236 -9.20 6.27 2.08
CA GLY A 236 -10.44 7.04 2.19
C GLY A 236 -10.38 8.42 1.53
N ASP A 237 -9.18 8.98 1.40
CA ASP A 237 -8.91 10.29 0.83
C ASP A 237 -8.32 10.20 -0.59
N ALA A 238 -8.30 9.01 -1.20
CA ALA A 238 -7.72 8.77 -2.53
C ALA A 238 -8.32 9.65 -3.65
N ALA A 239 -9.55 10.13 -3.45
CA ALA A 239 -10.25 11.00 -4.40
C ALA A 239 -9.51 12.32 -4.70
N ILE A 240 -8.55 12.74 -3.86
CA ILE A 240 -7.71 13.91 -4.18
C ILE A 240 -6.86 13.74 -5.44
N PHE A 241 -6.62 12.48 -5.85
CA PHE A 241 -5.89 12.08 -7.04
C PHE A 241 -6.81 11.82 -8.25
N GLU A 242 -8.12 12.08 -8.13
CA GLU A 242 -9.00 12.02 -9.30
C GLU A 242 -8.52 13.01 -10.38
N ASN A 243 -8.34 12.48 -11.60
CA ASN A 243 -7.78 13.21 -12.75
C ASN A 243 -6.30 13.62 -12.58
N ASP A 244 -5.57 13.06 -11.61
CA ASP A 244 -4.12 13.21 -11.55
C ASP A 244 -3.48 12.42 -12.69
N PRO A 245 -2.65 13.04 -13.55
CA PRO A 245 -2.08 12.37 -14.71
C PRO A 245 -1.04 11.29 -14.36
N LEU A 246 -0.52 11.28 -13.13
CA LEU A 246 0.42 10.25 -12.67
C LEU A 246 -0.28 9.04 -12.08
N VAL A 247 -1.50 9.19 -11.57
CA VAL A 247 -2.24 8.09 -10.91
C VAL A 247 -3.11 7.37 -11.93
N GLU A 248 -2.70 6.15 -12.28
CA GLU A 248 -3.40 5.35 -13.29
C GLU A 248 -4.68 4.71 -12.77
N HIS A 249 -4.69 4.33 -11.48
CA HIS A 249 -5.78 3.60 -10.86
C HIS A 249 -6.06 4.09 -9.43
N ILE A 250 -7.34 4.28 -9.11
CA ILE A 250 -7.82 4.43 -7.73
C ILE A 250 -8.57 3.16 -7.36
N VAL A 251 -8.05 2.40 -6.39
CA VAL A 251 -8.57 1.06 -6.03
C VAL A 251 -8.91 1.03 -4.54
N PRO A 252 -10.17 1.35 -4.14
CA PRO A 252 -10.56 1.45 -2.73
C PRO A 252 -10.38 0.16 -1.91
N ASP A 253 -10.39 -1.00 -2.57
CA ASP A 253 -10.30 -2.32 -1.96
C ASP A 253 -8.91 -2.96 -2.10
N LEU A 254 -7.87 -2.16 -2.39
CA LEU A 254 -6.52 -2.68 -2.71
C LEU A 254 -5.96 -3.63 -1.65
N VAL A 255 -6.15 -3.30 -0.36
CA VAL A 255 -5.71 -4.16 0.75
C VAL A 255 -6.47 -5.49 0.76
N LEU A 256 -7.77 -5.48 0.43
CA LEU A 256 -8.54 -6.73 0.34
C LEU A 256 -8.04 -7.61 -0.81
N LEU A 257 -7.66 -7.02 -1.94
CA LEU A 257 -7.02 -7.74 -3.05
C LEU A 257 -5.70 -8.37 -2.60
N GLY A 258 -4.91 -7.63 -1.80
CA GLY A 258 -3.70 -8.14 -1.15
C GLY A 258 -3.94 -9.33 -0.23
N ILE A 259 -5.00 -9.29 0.58
CA ILE A 259 -5.40 -10.41 1.46
C ILE A 259 -5.71 -11.65 0.62
N ALA A 260 -6.52 -11.50 -0.44
CA ALA A 260 -6.85 -12.62 -1.33
C ALA A 260 -5.60 -13.20 -2.01
N GLU A 261 -4.68 -12.34 -2.45
CA GLU A 261 -3.40 -12.77 -3.04
C GLU A 261 -2.50 -13.48 -2.03
N ALA A 262 -2.41 -12.99 -0.79
CA ALA A 262 -1.64 -13.64 0.28
C ALA A 262 -2.18 -15.05 0.58
N CYS A 263 -3.51 -15.19 0.64
CA CYS A 263 -4.15 -16.50 0.78
C CYS A 263 -3.84 -17.41 -0.39
N ARG A 264 -3.93 -16.92 -1.63
CA ARG A 264 -3.63 -17.68 -2.84
C ARG A 264 -2.21 -18.22 -2.82
N ARG A 265 -1.21 -17.38 -2.51
CA ARG A 265 0.20 -17.79 -2.42
C ARG A 265 0.41 -18.85 -1.34
N THR A 266 -0.20 -18.66 -0.16
CA THR A 266 -0.09 -19.62 0.95
C THR A 266 -0.70 -20.99 0.62
N LEU A 267 -1.76 -21.02 -0.20
CA LEU A 267 -2.41 -22.26 -0.65
C LEU A 267 -1.67 -22.94 -1.82
N MET A 268 -0.80 -22.21 -2.54
CA MET A 268 -0.08 -22.72 -3.72
C MET A 268 1.39 -23.08 -3.46
N ASP A 269 2.05 -22.48 -2.48
CA ASP A 269 3.45 -22.78 -2.17
C ASP A 269 3.55 -24.06 -1.31
N ASP A 270 4.26 -25.08 -1.81
CA ASP A 270 4.73 -26.22 -1.02
C ASP A 270 5.65 -25.70 0.10
N PRO A 271 5.49 -26.13 1.37
CA PRO A 271 6.36 -25.73 2.48
C PRO A 271 7.87 -25.83 2.19
N GLN A 272 8.29 -26.74 1.30
CA GLN A 272 9.69 -26.88 0.89
C GLN A 272 10.18 -25.70 0.03
N ASP A 273 9.33 -25.19 -0.87
CA ASP A 273 9.66 -24.07 -1.75
C ASP A 273 9.85 -22.76 -0.98
N GLN A 274 9.18 -22.61 0.18
CA GLN A 274 9.36 -21.46 1.07
C GLN A 274 10.77 -21.38 1.64
N VAL A 275 11.31 -22.51 2.14
CA VAL A 275 12.64 -22.57 2.75
C VAL A 275 13.73 -22.28 1.71
N ASP A 276 13.56 -22.77 0.48
CA ASP A 276 14.55 -22.61 -0.58
C ASP A 276 14.56 -21.19 -1.17
N ARG A 277 13.39 -20.54 -1.27
CA ARG A 277 13.30 -19.13 -1.68
C ARG A 277 13.83 -18.19 -0.61
N GLU A 278 13.54 -18.43 0.67
CA GLU A 278 14.12 -17.64 1.76
C GLU A 278 15.65 -17.77 1.82
N ARG A 279 16.19 -19.00 1.66
CA ARG A 279 17.64 -19.22 1.56
C ARG A 279 18.26 -18.50 0.36
N SER A 280 17.59 -18.56 -0.80
CA SER A 280 18.07 -17.92 -2.03
C SER A 280 18.01 -16.39 -1.95
N ALA A 281 16.94 -15.84 -1.40
CA ALA A 281 16.80 -14.40 -1.16
C ALA A 281 17.83 -13.87 -0.16
N ARG A 282 18.17 -14.67 0.87
CA ARG A 282 19.23 -14.32 1.84
C ARG A 282 20.62 -14.36 1.22
N ALA A 283 20.87 -15.30 0.30
CA ALA A 283 22.13 -15.38 -0.45
C ALA A 283 22.30 -14.21 -1.45
N ALA A 284 21.22 -13.77 -2.11
CA ALA A 284 21.25 -12.65 -3.05
C ALA A 284 21.50 -11.29 -2.36
N ARG A 285 21.01 -11.09 -1.13
CA ARG A 285 21.25 -9.87 -0.32
C ARG A 285 22.73 -9.65 0.04
N GLY A 286 23.55 -10.70 0.05
CA GLY A 286 24.97 -10.61 0.38
C GLY A 286 25.90 -10.09 -0.73
N GLY A 287 25.40 -9.88 -1.96
CA GLY A 287 26.27 -9.62 -3.12
C GLY A 287 26.04 -8.32 -3.90
N GLY A 288 24.95 -7.57 -3.63
CA GLY A 288 24.45 -6.59 -4.60
C GLY A 288 24.59 -5.09 -4.24
N PHE A 289 24.54 -4.72 -2.96
CA PHE A 289 24.19 -3.34 -2.60
C PHE A 289 25.38 -2.47 -2.16
N GLU A 290 26.43 -3.04 -1.57
CA GLU A 290 27.60 -2.26 -1.11
C GLU A 290 28.51 -1.76 -2.24
N SER A 291 28.41 -2.31 -3.45
CA SER A 291 29.36 -2.02 -4.55
C SER A 291 29.04 -0.77 -5.37
N ARG A 292 27.91 -0.07 -5.14
CA ARG A 292 27.47 1.06 -5.98
C ARG A 292 27.35 2.41 -5.27
N LEU A 293 27.62 2.49 -3.96
CA LEU A 293 27.59 3.75 -3.20
C LEU A 293 28.97 4.29 -2.80
N GLY A 294 30.07 3.63 -3.18
CA GLY A 294 31.43 4.06 -2.81
C GLY A 294 32.37 4.15 -4.00
N ARG A 295 32.31 5.24 -4.77
CA ARG A 295 33.42 5.76 -5.60
C ARG A 295 33.13 7.19 -6.04
N HIS A 296 33.12 8.10 -5.07
CA HIS A 296 33.46 9.50 -5.31
C HIS A 296 34.72 9.81 -4.48
N GLU A 297 35.83 9.16 -4.81
CA GLU A 297 37.14 9.61 -4.38
C GLU A 297 37.69 10.58 -5.43
N GLY A 298 38.04 11.77 -4.95
CA GLY A 298 38.53 12.86 -5.76
C GLY A 298 39.85 12.54 -6.46
N THR A 299 40.04 13.15 -7.62
CA THR A 299 41.35 13.27 -8.25
C THR A 299 41.76 14.73 -8.24
N SER A 300 42.63 15.07 -7.28
CA SER A 300 43.48 16.23 -7.27
C SER A 300 44.90 15.81 -7.71
N GLY A 301 45.61 16.70 -8.42
CA GLY A 301 47.04 16.59 -8.78
C GLY A 301 47.29 15.95 -10.15
N SER A 302 47.73 16.67 -11.19
CA SER A 302 49.04 17.31 -11.44
C SER A 302 50.05 16.39 -12.15
N GLU A 303 50.91 17.03 -12.95
CA GLU A 303 52.02 16.49 -13.80
C GLU A 303 51.57 16.06 -15.21
N GLY A 304 52.21 16.44 -16.31
CA GLY A 304 53.48 17.11 -16.53
C GLY A 304 54.13 16.53 -17.80
N GLY A 305 54.45 17.38 -18.78
CA GLY A 305 55.65 17.21 -19.61
C GLY A 305 55.63 16.31 -20.86
N SER A 306 55.83 17.01 -22.00
CA SER A 306 56.83 16.74 -23.04
C SER A 306 56.39 16.21 -24.42
N HIS A 307 56.70 17.07 -25.41
CA HIS A 307 57.17 16.89 -26.79
C HIS A 307 56.54 15.83 -27.71
N ASP A 308 56.02 16.27 -28.87
CA ASP A 308 56.86 16.50 -30.05
C ASP A 308 56.13 17.35 -31.11
N ASP A 309 56.86 18.32 -31.66
CA ASP A 309 56.57 19.07 -32.89
C ASP A 309 57.38 18.39 -34.01
N PRO A 310 56.91 18.35 -35.28
CA PRO A 310 57.46 19.36 -36.20
C PRO A 310 56.50 19.82 -37.34
N ASN A 311 56.33 21.14 -37.41
CA ASN A 311 56.77 22.00 -38.53
C ASN A 311 55.93 22.01 -39.86
N PRO A 312 56.17 22.92 -40.83
CA PRO A 312 55.56 24.26 -40.91
C PRO A 312 55.02 24.61 -42.33
N ARG A 313 54.72 25.90 -42.52
CA ARG A 313 54.59 26.73 -43.76
C ARG A 313 53.15 27.21 -43.96
N GLU A 314 52.89 28.46 -44.31
CA GLU A 314 53.63 29.73 -44.42
C GLU A 314 52.53 30.81 -44.39
#